data_AF-A0A3T0L2K8-F1
#
_entry.id   AF-A0A3T0L2K8-F1
#
_cell.length_a   1.000
_cell.length_b   1.000
_cell.length_c   1.000
_cell.angle_alpha   90.00
_cell.angle_beta   90.00
_cell.angle_gamma   90.00
#
_symmetry.space_group_name_H-M   'P 1'
#
loop_
_entity.id
_entity.type
_entity.pdbx_description
1 polymer ?
#
loop_
_entity_poly.entity_id
_entity_poly.type
_entity_poly.pdbx_seq_one_letter_code
_entity_poly.pdbx_strand_id
1 'polypeptide(L)' 'MKKISLSVLGEKFEIELEDEFFEFVKEDLLKIQHPTPKELLFLVLKNKKEIFEVNKKIKDLISKLEQK' A
#
# COMPACT_ATOMS: atom_id res chain seq x y z
N MET A 1 11.55 1.48 13.94
CA MET A 1 11.56 0.39 12.94
C MET A 1 11.01 -0.85 13.62
N LYS A 2 9.92 -1.40 13.10
CA LYS A 2 9.21 -2.55 13.65
C LYS A 2 9.41 -3.76 12.76
N LYS A 3 9.85 -4.87 13.36
CA LYS A 3 9.89 -6.18 12.70
C LYS A 3 8.52 -6.82 12.76
N ILE A 4 8.02 -7.28 11.62
CA ILE A 4 6.74 -7.98 11.53
C ILE A 4 6.91 -9.28 10.77
N SER A 5 6.19 -10.30 11.20
CA SER A 5 6.10 -11.59 10.52
C SER A 5 4.75 -11.69 9.81
N LEU A 6 4.77 -12.00 8.51
CA LEU A 6 3.59 -12.15 7.68
C LEU A 6 3.57 -13.54 7.08
N SER A 7 2.39 -14.16 7.01
CA SER A 7 2.20 -15.39 6.25
C SER A 7 1.39 -15.12 4.98
N VAL A 8 2.04 -15.27 3.83
CA VAL A 8 1.47 -15.01 2.51
C VAL A 8 1.68 -16.25 1.65
N LEU A 9 0.60 -16.78 1.06
CA LEU A 9 0.62 -17.98 0.22
C LEU A 9 1.30 -19.21 0.86
N GLY A 10 1.20 -19.34 2.19
CA GLY A 10 1.79 -20.47 2.93
C GLY A 10 3.26 -20.28 3.30
N GLU A 11 3.91 -19.24 2.80
CA GLU A 11 5.27 -18.86 3.20
C GLU A 11 5.23 -17.82 4.31
N LYS A 12 6.25 -17.83 5.18
CA LYS A 12 6.44 -16.83 6.23
C LYS A 12 7.54 -15.87 5.81
N PHE A 13 7.27 -14.58 5.93
CA PHE A 13 8.18 -13.49 5.63
C PHE A 13 8.42 -12.67 6.89
N GLU A 14 9.65 -12.18 7.05
CA GLU A 14 9.98 -11.14 8.01
C GLU A 14 10.32 -9.86 7.26
N ILE A 15 9.66 -8.77 7.61
CA ILE A 15 9.93 -7.45 7.04
C ILE A 15 10.09 -6.41 8.14
N GLU A 16 10.88 -5.38 7.86
CA GLU A 16 11.07 -4.23 8.72
C GLU A 16 10.35 -3.02 8.12
N LEU A 17 9.52 -2.36 8.93
CA LEU A 17 8.80 -1.14 8.55
C LEU A 17 9.13 0.00 9.51
N GLU A 18 9.07 1.23 9.02
CA GLU A 18 9.07 2.41 9.89
C GLU A 18 7.84 2.40 10.80
N ASP A 19 7.95 2.94 12.02
CA ASP A 19 6.91 2.78 13.03
C ASP A 19 5.62 3.52 12.64
N GLU A 20 5.76 4.74 12.12
CA GLU A 20 4.63 5.53 11.60
C GLU A 20 3.94 4.83 10.42
N PHE A 21 4.74 4.26 9.52
CA PHE A 21 4.21 3.53 8.37
C PHE A 21 3.52 2.23 8.81
N PHE A 22 4.07 1.51 9.78
CA PHE A 22 3.41 0.34 10.37
C PHE A 22 2.03 0.71 10.94
N GLU A 23 1.93 1.78 11.73
CA GLU A 23 0.66 2.20 12.30
C GLU A 23 -0.37 2.59 11.23
N PHE A 24 0.09 3.12 10.10
CA PHE A 24 -0.74 3.42 8.94
C PHE A 24 -1.25 2.14 8.23
N VAL A 25 -0.43 1.09 8.09
CA VAL A 25 -0.80 -0.12 7.31
C VAL A 25 -1.25 -1.31 8.14
N LYS A 26 -1.18 -1.27 9.47
CA LYS A 26 -1.43 -2.43 10.35
C LYS A 26 -2.76 -3.14 10.09
N GLU A 27 -3.83 -2.40 9.80
CA GLU A 27 -5.15 -2.98 9.53
C GLU A 27 -5.21 -3.71 8.19
N ASP A 28 -4.49 -3.22 7.19
CA ASP A 28 -4.40 -3.87 5.88
C ASP A 28 -3.51 -5.11 5.92
N LEU A 29 -2.45 -5.08 6.74
CA LEU A 29 -1.60 -6.25 6.99
C LEU A 29 -2.38 -7.41 7.64
N LEU A 30 -3.33 -7.13 8.52
CA LEU A 30 -4.20 -8.16 9.11
C LEU A 30 -5.08 -8.84 8.05
N LYS A 31 -5.55 -8.10 7.04
CA LYS A 31 -6.36 -8.63 5.93
C LYS A 31 -5.55 -9.49 4.96
N ILE A 32 -4.22 -9.41 5.00
CA ILE A 32 -3.29 -10.10 4.09
C ILE A 32 -2.84 -11.45 4.65
N GLN A 33 -3.16 -11.81 5.89
CA GLN A 33 -2.82 -13.15 6.39
C GLN A 33 -3.65 -14.21 5.68
N HIS A 34 -2.99 -15.04 4.86
CA HIS A 34 -3.57 -16.10 4.02
C HIS A 34 -4.45 -15.62 2.84
N PRO A 35 -3.92 -14.78 1.93
CA PRO A 35 -4.70 -14.29 0.81
C PRO A 35 -4.70 -15.31 -0.33
N THR A 36 -5.76 -15.32 -1.12
CA THR A 36 -5.75 -15.98 -2.43
C THR A 36 -4.93 -15.16 -3.43
N PRO A 37 -4.36 -15.79 -4.49
CA PRO A 37 -3.69 -15.04 -5.56
C PRO A 37 -4.57 -13.94 -6.19
N LYS A 38 -5.89 -14.19 -6.27
CA LYS A 38 -6.87 -13.21 -6.76
C LYS A 38 -6.92 -11.98 -5.85
N GLU A 39 -7.00 -12.17 -4.53
CA GLU A 39 -7.02 -11.08 -3.55
C GLU A 39 -5.72 -10.27 -3.58
N LEU A 40 -4.57 -10.94 -3.70
CA LEU A 40 -3.28 -10.25 -3.89
C LEU A 40 -3.29 -9.37 -5.14
N LEU A 41 -3.78 -9.89 -6.27
CA LEU A 41 -3.90 -9.10 -7.51
C LEU A 41 -4.80 -7.88 -7.30
N PHE A 42 -5.94 -8.05 -6.63
CA PHE A 42 -6.85 -6.93 -6.32
C PHE A 42 -6.19 -5.89 -5.42
N LEU A 43 -5.46 -6.29 -4.39
CA LEU A 43 -4.72 -5.38 -3.52
C LEU A 43 -3.68 -4.57 -4.28
N VAL A 44 -2.91 -5.23 -5.16
CA VAL A 44 -1.91 -4.56 -6.01
C VAL A 44 -2.58 -3.54 -6.94
N LEU A 45 -3.66 -3.93 -7.61
CA LEU A 45 -4.38 -3.05 -8.54
C LEU A 45 -5.03 -1.87 -7.83
N LYS A 46 -5.64 -2.09 -6.65
CA LYS A 46 -6.23 -1.04 -5.82
C LYS A 46 -5.17 -0.01 -5.42
N ASN A 47 -4.03 -0.46 -4.90
CA ASN A 47 -2.95 0.44 -4.50
C ASN A 47 -2.40 1.22 -5.70
N LYS A 48 -2.23 0.58 -6.87
CA LYS A 48 -1.79 1.27 -8.10
C LYS A 48 -2.80 2.31 -8.59
N LYS A 49 -4.10 2.01 -8.45
CA LYS A 49 -5.18 2.93 -8.82
C LYS A 49 -5.20 4.16 -7.92
N GLU A 50 -5.06 4.00 -6.61
CA GLU A 50 -4.98 5.11 -5.66
C GLU A 50 -3.77 6.01 -5.93
N ILE A 51 -2.59 5.42 -6.15
CA ILE A 51 -1.36 6.16 -6.53
C ILE A 51 -1.59 6.95 -7.83
N PHE A 52 -2.17 6.32 -8.85
CA PHE A 52 -2.47 6.98 -10.11
C PHE A 52 -3.39 8.19 -9.94
N GLU A 53 -4.44 8.06 -9.13
CA GLU A 53 -5.39 9.15 -8.88
C GLU A 53 -4.78 10.30 -8.08
N VAL A 54 -3.96 9.99 -7.07
CA VAL A 54 -3.21 11.00 -6.31
C VAL A 54 -2.25 11.75 -7.24
N ASN A 55 -1.48 11.03 -8.07
CA ASN A 55 -0.56 11.65 -9.03
C ASN A 55 -1.29 12.53 -10.04
N LYS A 56 -2.45 12.10 -10.52
CA LYS A 56 -3.29 12.91 -11.42
C LYS A 56 -3.73 14.20 -10.73
N LYS A 57 -4.24 14.11 -9.49
CA LYS A 57 -4.65 15.30 -8.71
C LYS A 57 -3.49 16.26 -8.45
N ILE A 58 -2.31 15.74 -8.11
CA ILE A 58 -1.10 16.55 -7.91
C ILE A 58 -0.75 17.29 -9.20
N LYS A 59 -0.73 16.59 -10.33
CA LYS A 59 -0.46 17.19 -11.64
C LYS A 59 -1.46 18.31 -11.96
N ASP A 60 -2.74 18.06 -11.76
CA ASP A 60 -3.80 19.05 -11.99
C ASP A 60 -3.65 20.29 -11.09
N LEU A 61 -3.20 20.11 -9.84
CA LEU A 61 -2.94 21.21 -8.91
C LEU A 61 -1.70 22.02 -9.32
N ILE A 62 -0.60 21.35 -9.69
CA ILE A 62 0.62 22.01 -10.16
C ILE A 62 0.32 22.87 -11.39
N SER A 63 -0.38 22.33 -12.39
CA SER A 63 -0.72 23.08 -13.60
C SER A 63 -1.59 24.31 -13.32
N LYS A 64 -2.43 24.30 -12.28
CA LYS A 64 -3.21 25.48 -11.86
C LYS A 64 -2.36 26.53 -11.16
N LEU A 65 -1.31 26.11 -10.43
CA LEU A 65 -0.39 27.02 -9.77
C LEU A 65 0.55 27.70 -10.79
N GLU A 66 0.99 26.98 -11.83
CA GLU A 66 1.84 27.51 -12.90
C GLU A 66 1.12 28.50 -13.83
N GLN A 67 -0.22 28.48 -13.87
CA GLN A 67 -1.03 29.42 -14.66
C GLN A 67 -1.36 30.73 -13.92
N LYS A 68 -0.92 30.87 -12.66
CA LYS A 68 -1.04 32.09 -11.85
C LYS A 68 0.27 32.85 -11.80
#